data_AF-A0A5B6Z004-F1
#
_entry.id   AF-A0A5B6Z004-F1
#
_cell.length_a   1.000
_cell.length_b   1.000
_cell.length_c   1.000
_cell.angle_alpha   90.00
_cell.angle_beta   90.00
_cell.angle_gamma   90.00
#
_symmetry.space_group_name_H-M   'P 1'
#
loop_
_entity.id
_entity.type
_entity.pdbx_description
1 polymer ?
#
loop_
_entity_poly.entity_id
_entity_poly.type
_entity_poly.pdbx_seq_one_letter_code
_entity_poly.pdbx_strand_id
1 'polypeptide(L)'
;FSPTNILLLPTNSSKRVTSYSLERERDKMAGGRLGENIGMREEVIKKASSLAMKAHRSPGKPYLCEKSRSSPEILIAFPGSWSAGDWFSRPAFGETKVDRDLFPSVRSIGNDQVGVVNEAFLRRFKDIIRSLEIEVTKAERKQIVFAGHSSGGPMAILATLWLLEKYARSESSQIAPLCVTFGSPLTGDRIFPHALTREKWDRYFIHFVMKYDIVPRTMLAPFSSIERELAVILHLFNPKSTDLERGSIGRSEEALKFYMIVTRNASSLASHAACMLMGCTNLLLETVTNFIELSPYRPFGTYIFCTGNGKLVVVKNPDAVLQLLFYCLQLSSEAEAEAEAAVVAYRSLQEHLAYESELQESLEMQNVVYLDHLEELPLSSDGSASAEVATINMALNDLGLSTRARLCLRAAGALEKQKLNNQAKIDSHKHNIEAELNIVQAYQSGCEVRKIGYYDAFKLQKDVKDFDANVKRLELAGQWDEIIEMLKRYELPDGFECRKEWIELGTKYRRLVEPLDIANYYRHLKNEDTGPYLTKGRPKRYRYTQRWREHAEKKPIGFGSESCFWGEVEELRTSNNWSFEGIKDKILQIEREVLRWVKAGELGRDVFLDESTFVKWWKTLPYQHRNESCLAQFMSS
;
A
#
# COMPACT_ATOMS: atom_id res chain seq x y z
N PHE A 1 -3.87 -38.09 -3.46
CA PHE A 1 -4.08 -38.05 -4.92
C PHE A 1 -2.85 -37.42 -5.55
N SER A 2 -2.07 -38.21 -6.28
CA SER A 2 -0.96 -37.70 -7.10
C SER A 2 -1.53 -37.05 -8.37
N PRO A 3 -0.99 -35.90 -8.80
CA PRO A 3 -0.85 -35.69 -10.23
C PRO A 3 0.52 -35.08 -10.57
N THR A 4 1.36 -35.93 -11.14
CA THR A 4 2.48 -35.57 -12.00
C THR A 4 1.93 -35.02 -13.31
N ASN A 5 2.14 -33.74 -13.60
CA ASN A 5 2.14 -33.20 -14.97
C ASN A 5 2.88 -31.85 -14.97
N ILE A 6 4.17 -31.94 -15.31
CA ILE A 6 5.08 -30.81 -15.52
C ILE A 6 4.84 -30.31 -16.95
N LEU A 7 4.24 -29.12 -17.07
CA LEU A 7 4.25 -28.35 -18.31
C LEU A 7 5.60 -27.62 -18.39
N LEU A 8 6.42 -28.04 -19.36
CA LEU A 8 7.71 -27.46 -19.72
C LEU A 8 7.53 -25.99 -20.17
N LEU A 9 8.22 -25.07 -19.50
CA LEU A 9 8.39 -23.70 -19.96
C LEU A 9 9.34 -23.66 -21.18
N PRO A 10 9.05 -22.87 -22.23
CA PRO A 10 9.96 -22.73 -23.36
C PRO A 10 11.16 -21.84 -22.99
N THR A 11 12.36 -22.36 -23.21
CA THR A 11 13.61 -21.61 -23.23
C THR A 11 13.64 -20.69 -24.44
N ASN A 12 13.81 -19.37 -24.25
CA ASN A 12 14.14 -18.49 -25.36
C ASN A 12 15.31 -17.55 -25.03
N SER A 13 16.14 -17.44 -26.06
CA SER A 13 17.50 -16.90 -26.12
C SER A 13 17.67 -15.47 -25.64
N SER A 14 18.74 -15.26 -24.88
CA SER A 14 19.34 -13.99 -24.48
C SER A 14 19.59 -13.06 -25.68
N LYS A 15 19.03 -11.86 -25.61
CA LYS A 15 19.63 -10.66 -26.23
C LYS A 15 19.81 -9.62 -25.13
N ARG A 16 21.08 -9.31 -24.84
CA ARG A 16 21.51 -8.23 -23.95
C ARG A 16 20.92 -6.91 -24.43
N VAL A 17 20.08 -6.29 -23.60
CA VAL A 17 19.78 -4.86 -23.66
C VAL A 17 20.47 -4.23 -22.45
N THR A 18 21.46 -3.40 -22.73
CA THR A 18 22.29 -2.69 -21.74
C THR A 18 21.48 -1.61 -21.04
N SER A 19 21.23 -1.76 -19.73
CA SER A 19 20.53 -0.80 -18.88
C SER A 19 21.54 0.10 -18.13
N TYR A 20 21.98 1.18 -18.75
CA TYR A 20 23.06 2.05 -18.24
C TYR A 20 22.68 3.04 -17.12
N SER A 21 21.51 2.90 -16.49
CA SER A 21 21.00 3.89 -15.51
C SER A 21 20.51 3.31 -14.18
N LEU A 22 20.62 1.99 -13.96
CA LEU A 22 20.30 1.33 -12.68
C LEU A 22 21.54 0.76 -11.96
N GLU A 23 22.73 0.82 -12.57
CA GLU A 23 23.95 0.25 -11.99
C GLU A 23 24.63 1.14 -10.94
N ARG A 24 24.31 2.45 -10.84
CA ARG A 24 24.99 3.35 -9.89
C ARG A 24 24.54 3.26 -8.43
N GLU A 25 23.45 2.54 -8.13
CA GLU A 25 23.08 2.20 -6.74
C GLU A 25 23.43 0.76 -6.35
N ARG A 26 23.95 -0.06 -7.29
CA ARG A 26 24.13 -1.51 -7.11
C ARG A 26 25.44 -1.94 -6.43
N ASP A 27 26.42 -1.04 -6.31
CA ASP A 27 27.78 -1.40 -5.82
C ASP A 27 28.06 -1.07 -4.34
N LYS A 28 27.05 -1.05 -3.45
CA LYS A 28 27.29 -0.72 -2.03
C LYS A 28 26.82 -1.71 -0.95
N MET A 29 26.13 -2.80 -1.27
CA MET A 29 25.54 -3.66 -0.22
C MET A 29 25.96 -5.13 -0.27
N ALA A 30 27.27 -5.37 -0.20
CA ALA A 30 27.81 -6.69 0.16
C ALA A 30 29.09 -6.51 0.99
N GLY A 31 28.96 -6.05 2.25
CA GLY A 31 30.11 -5.93 3.16
C GLY A 31 30.02 -4.91 4.29
N GLY A 32 28.81 -4.52 4.74
CA GLY A 32 28.60 -3.54 5.82
C GLY A 32 27.87 -4.11 7.03
N ARG A 33 27.97 -3.44 8.19
CA ARG A 33 27.24 -3.85 9.41
C ARG A 33 25.73 -3.71 9.22
N LEU A 34 24.92 -4.41 10.02
CA LEU A 34 23.45 -4.34 9.93
C LEU A 34 22.94 -2.90 9.90
N GLY A 35 23.42 -2.07 10.85
CA GLY A 35 22.89 -0.74 11.07
C GLY A 35 23.16 0.23 9.93
N GLU A 36 24.22 0.01 9.17
CA GLU A 36 24.55 0.78 7.96
C GLU A 36 23.56 0.47 6.83
N ASN A 37 23.23 -0.81 6.64
CA ASN A 37 22.34 -1.26 5.56
C ASN A 37 20.86 -0.93 5.81
N ILE A 38 20.42 -0.92 7.07
CA ILE A 38 19.03 -0.58 7.43
C ILE A 38 18.85 0.89 7.84
N GLY A 39 19.92 1.69 7.84
CA GLY A 39 19.87 3.11 8.18
C GLY A 39 19.56 3.41 9.66
N MET A 40 19.89 2.49 10.57
CA MET A 40 19.69 2.64 12.01
C MET A 40 20.89 2.07 12.77
N ARG A 41 21.62 2.91 13.53
CA ARG A 41 22.79 2.46 14.30
C ARG A 41 22.43 1.35 15.30
N GLU A 42 23.29 0.36 15.45
CA GLU A 42 23.06 -0.80 16.32
C GLU A 42 22.84 -0.41 17.79
N GLU A 43 23.58 0.60 18.26
CA GLU A 43 23.40 1.15 19.60
C GLU A 43 21.99 1.74 19.81
N VAL A 44 21.40 2.31 18.76
CA VAL A 44 20.02 2.82 18.81
C VAL A 44 19.03 1.65 18.86
N ILE A 45 19.29 0.56 18.13
CA ILE A 45 18.47 -0.67 18.16
C ILE A 45 18.48 -1.29 19.56
N LYS A 46 19.67 -1.46 20.15
CA LYS A 46 19.84 -2.01 21.51
C LYS A 46 19.09 -1.16 22.54
N LYS A 47 19.29 0.17 22.51
CA LYS A 47 18.58 1.11 23.39
C LYS A 47 17.07 1.09 23.18
N ALA A 48 16.60 1.05 21.93
CA ALA A 48 15.18 0.97 21.60
C ALA A 48 14.54 -0.31 22.17
N SER A 49 15.23 -1.45 22.06
CA SER A 49 14.78 -2.73 22.63
C SER A 49 14.64 -2.65 24.14
N SER A 50 15.70 -2.21 24.83
CA SER A 50 15.70 -2.07 26.29
C SER A 50 14.63 -1.07 26.77
N LEU A 51 14.49 0.07 26.08
CA LEU A 51 13.47 1.08 26.41
C LEU A 51 12.04 0.57 26.18
N ALA A 52 11.82 -0.20 25.10
CA ALA A 52 10.52 -0.83 24.82
C ALA A 52 10.14 -1.87 25.89
N MET A 53 11.09 -2.67 26.36
CA MET A 53 10.87 -3.59 27.48
C MET A 53 10.61 -2.85 28.80
N LYS A 54 11.36 -1.78 29.06
CA LYS A 54 11.19 -0.92 30.25
C LYS A 54 9.85 -0.19 30.27
N ALA A 55 9.28 0.14 29.11
CA ALA A 55 8.00 0.82 28.99
C ALA A 55 6.87 0.04 29.70
N HIS A 56 6.87 -1.30 29.62
CA HIS A 56 5.87 -2.15 30.28
C HIS A 56 5.84 -2.02 31.80
N ARG A 57 6.96 -1.60 32.41
CA ARG A 57 7.13 -1.48 33.87
C ARG A 57 6.88 -0.06 34.38
N SER A 58 6.34 0.83 33.53
CA SER A 58 6.13 2.25 33.84
C SER A 58 4.63 2.58 33.90
N PRO A 59 3.92 2.18 34.97
CA PRO A 59 2.47 2.33 35.06
C PRO A 59 2.03 3.79 34.93
N GLY A 60 0.92 4.02 34.22
CA GLY A 60 0.32 5.34 34.04
C GLY A 60 1.01 6.26 33.02
N LYS A 61 2.14 5.84 32.43
CA LYS A 61 2.80 6.59 31.35
C LYS A 61 2.38 6.05 29.98
N PRO A 62 1.86 6.89 29.07
CA PRO A 62 1.45 6.44 27.73
C PRO A 62 2.64 6.04 26.83
N TYR A 63 3.83 6.56 27.13
CA TYR A 63 5.10 6.23 26.48
C TYR A 63 6.27 6.64 27.38
N LEU A 64 7.46 6.09 27.12
CA LEU A 64 8.72 6.56 27.65
C LEU A 64 9.46 7.36 26.59
N CYS A 65 10.09 8.46 27.01
CA CYS A 65 10.92 9.28 26.14
C CYS A 65 12.33 9.34 26.73
N GLU A 66 13.32 8.93 25.94
CA GLU A 66 14.74 9.05 26.29
C GLU A 66 15.42 10.05 25.37
N LYS A 67 15.95 11.11 25.99
CA LYS A 67 16.70 12.17 25.31
C LYS A 67 18.11 12.21 25.89
N SER A 68 19.11 12.05 25.04
CA SER A 68 20.50 12.34 25.41
C SER A 68 20.96 13.61 24.71
N ARG A 69 21.74 14.45 25.42
CA ARG A 69 22.38 15.63 24.82
C ARG A 69 23.38 15.24 23.73
N SER A 70 24.04 14.08 23.87
CA SER A 70 25.05 13.58 22.93
C SER A 70 24.49 12.71 21.79
N SER A 71 23.23 12.25 21.88
CA SER A 71 22.62 11.46 20.80
C SER A 71 21.91 12.37 19.81
N PRO A 72 22.07 12.13 18.49
CA PRO A 72 21.29 12.81 17.46
C PRO A 72 19.83 12.31 17.38
N GLU A 73 19.48 11.23 18.09
CA GLU A 73 18.13 10.67 18.17
C GLU A 73 17.41 10.98 19.47
N ILE A 74 16.08 10.94 19.40
CA ILE A 74 15.18 10.84 20.54
C ILE A 74 14.42 9.52 20.41
N LEU A 75 14.46 8.70 21.46
CA LEU A 75 13.75 7.43 21.51
C LEU A 75 12.43 7.61 22.24
N ILE A 76 11.33 7.21 21.60
CA ILE A 76 10.00 7.19 22.21
C ILE A 76 9.47 5.76 22.15
N ALA A 77 9.33 5.12 23.30
CA ALA A 77 8.89 3.73 23.40
C ALA A 77 7.50 3.59 24.00
N PHE A 78 6.65 2.78 23.38
CA PHE A 78 5.26 2.56 23.80
C PHE A 78 5.11 1.25 24.58
N PRO A 79 4.38 1.24 25.71
CA PRO A 79 4.08 0.02 26.44
C PRO A 79 3.06 -0.85 25.68
N GLY A 80 3.17 -2.16 25.88
CA GLY A 80 2.16 -3.13 25.48
C GLY A 80 0.93 -3.06 26.37
N SER A 81 -0.16 -3.65 25.89
CA SER A 81 -1.35 -3.93 26.69
C SER A 81 -1.52 -5.43 26.88
N TRP A 82 -1.96 -5.79 28.08
CA TRP A 82 -2.17 -7.17 28.54
C TRP A 82 -3.66 -7.50 28.66
N SER A 83 -4.52 -6.72 28.01
CA SER A 83 -5.97 -6.94 27.93
C SER A 83 -6.37 -7.36 26.52
N ALA A 84 -7.16 -8.43 26.38
CA ALA A 84 -7.60 -8.91 25.06
C ALA A 84 -8.38 -7.83 24.26
N GLY A 85 -9.18 -6.99 24.94
CA GLY A 85 -9.94 -5.89 24.32
C GLY A 85 -9.07 -4.76 23.72
N ASP A 86 -7.79 -4.72 24.08
CA ASP A 86 -6.79 -3.80 23.51
C ASP A 86 -6.04 -4.41 22.31
N TRP A 87 -6.35 -5.66 21.97
CA TRP A 87 -5.86 -6.38 20.78
C TRP A 87 -6.97 -6.58 19.75
N PHE A 88 -8.19 -6.86 20.20
CA PHE A 88 -9.35 -7.06 19.34
C PHE A 88 -10.57 -6.34 19.93
N SER A 89 -11.23 -5.52 19.12
CA SER A 89 -12.42 -4.76 19.52
C SER A 89 -13.73 -5.31 18.97
N ARG A 90 -13.66 -6.17 17.94
CA ARG A 90 -14.82 -6.76 17.27
C ARG A 90 -14.41 -8.05 16.52
N PRO A 91 -15.35 -8.98 16.28
CA PRO A 91 -15.14 -10.09 15.35
C PRO A 91 -15.04 -9.61 13.89
N ALA A 92 -14.39 -10.34 12.99
CA ALA A 92 -13.58 -11.53 13.28
C ALA A 92 -12.14 -11.18 13.65
N PHE A 93 -11.56 -10.13 13.05
CA PHE A 93 -10.14 -9.79 13.23
C PHE A 93 -9.92 -8.42 13.89
N GLY A 94 -10.97 -7.72 14.33
CA GLY A 94 -10.84 -6.42 15.00
C GLY A 94 -10.47 -5.28 14.04
N GLU A 95 -10.78 -5.44 12.76
CA GLU A 95 -10.37 -4.53 11.70
C GLU A 95 -11.33 -3.35 11.50
N THR A 96 -10.78 -2.20 11.12
CA THR A 96 -11.55 -0.99 10.77
C THR A 96 -10.85 -0.20 9.68
N LYS A 97 -11.61 0.62 8.94
CA LYS A 97 -11.01 1.54 7.97
C LYS A 97 -10.12 2.54 8.69
N VAL A 98 -8.98 2.83 8.07
CA VAL A 98 -8.07 3.85 8.55
C VAL A 98 -8.76 5.22 8.62
N ASP A 99 -8.43 5.99 9.65
CA ASP A 99 -8.87 7.37 9.79
C ASP A 99 -8.19 8.25 8.74
N ARG A 100 -8.96 8.74 7.78
CA ARG A 100 -8.45 9.53 6.64
C ARG A 100 -7.99 10.94 7.01
N ASP A 101 -8.41 11.46 8.15
CA ASP A 101 -7.96 12.76 8.63
C ASP A 101 -6.55 12.65 9.22
N LEU A 102 -6.22 11.49 9.79
CA LEU A 102 -4.90 11.18 10.34
C LEU A 102 -3.94 10.61 9.28
N PHE A 103 -4.44 9.73 8.42
CA PHE A 103 -3.62 8.93 7.49
C PHE A 103 -4.18 8.93 6.05
N PRO A 104 -4.28 10.09 5.39
CA PRO A 104 -4.88 10.22 4.06
C PRO A 104 -4.17 9.40 2.96
N SER A 105 -2.88 9.08 3.15
CA SER A 105 -2.07 8.35 2.18
C SER A 105 -2.30 6.83 2.23
N VAL A 106 -2.90 6.29 3.29
CA VAL A 106 -3.15 4.84 3.46
C VAL A 106 -4.40 4.42 2.69
N ARG A 107 -4.29 4.43 1.37
CA ARG A 107 -5.33 4.02 0.43
C ARG A 107 -4.69 3.56 -0.88
N SER A 108 -5.40 2.77 -1.68
CA SER A 108 -5.07 2.57 -3.10
C SER A 108 -5.69 3.72 -3.89
N ILE A 109 -4.86 4.48 -4.61
CA ILE A 109 -5.28 5.75 -5.24
C ILE A 109 -6.24 5.49 -6.38
N GLY A 110 -5.84 4.69 -7.36
CA GLY A 110 -6.64 4.37 -8.53
C GLY A 110 -7.91 3.60 -8.18
N ASN A 111 -7.76 2.53 -7.39
CA ASN A 111 -8.89 1.70 -6.97
C ASN A 111 -9.84 2.41 -5.98
N ASP A 112 -9.39 3.52 -5.35
CA ASP A 112 -10.14 4.30 -4.35
C ASP A 112 -10.64 3.45 -3.18
N GLN A 113 -9.73 2.61 -2.69
CA GLN A 113 -9.95 1.75 -1.54
C GLN A 113 -9.15 2.29 -0.37
N VAL A 114 -9.81 2.57 0.74
CA VAL A 114 -9.15 2.99 1.99
C VAL A 114 -8.57 1.75 2.66
N GLY A 115 -7.33 1.87 3.17
CA GLY A 115 -6.71 0.78 3.91
C GLY A 115 -7.41 0.50 5.23
N VAL A 116 -7.09 -0.65 5.79
CA VAL A 116 -7.70 -1.17 7.00
C VAL A 116 -6.60 -1.43 8.03
N VAL A 117 -6.89 -1.13 9.30
CA VAL A 117 -6.00 -1.35 10.44
C VAL A 117 -6.75 -2.02 11.59
N ASN A 118 -6.03 -2.53 12.58
CA ASN A 118 -6.63 -2.96 13.83
C ASN A 118 -7.23 -1.77 14.59
N GLU A 119 -8.52 -1.84 14.89
CA GLU A 119 -9.25 -0.77 15.57
C GLU A 119 -8.78 -0.55 17.00
N ALA A 120 -8.44 -1.62 17.72
CA ALA A 120 -7.99 -1.50 19.10
C ALA A 120 -6.66 -0.74 19.20
N PHE A 121 -5.72 -1.02 18.30
CA PHE A 121 -4.47 -0.28 18.19
C PHE A 121 -4.70 1.17 17.75
N LEU A 122 -5.56 1.41 16.77
CA LEU A 122 -5.90 2.75 16.30
C LEU A 122 -6.52 3.61 17.43
N ARG A 123 -7.45 3.05 18.19
CA ARG A 123 -8.10 3.72 19.32
C ARG A 123 -7.08 4.09 20.40
N ARG A 124 -6.26 3.12 20.82
CA ARG A 124 -5.17 3.38 21.79
C ARG A 124 -4.25 4.50 21.31
N PHE A 125 -3.91 4.52 20.02
CA PHE A 125 -3.09 5.59 19.45
C PHE A 125 -3.77 6.96 19.50
N LYS A 126 -5.05 7.04 19.14
CA LYS A 126 -5.84 8.27 19.22
C LYS A 126 -5.89 8.84 20.64
N ASP A 127 -5.92 7.99 21.65
CA ASP A 127 -5.94 8.42 23.06
C ASP A 127 -4.66 9.16 23.48
N ILE A 128 -3.52 8.90 22.80
CA ILE A 128 -2.21 9.46 23.17
C ILE A 128 -1.68 10.50 22.17
N ILE A 129 -2.31 10.69 21.02
CA ILE A 129 -1.77 11.51 19.92
C ILE A 129 -1.48 12.97 20.33
N ARG A 130 -2.32 13.55 21.19
CA ARG A 130 -2.18 14.94 21.65
C ARG A 130 -0.94 15.12 22.55
N SER A 131 -0.71 14.20 23.48
CA SER A 131 0.47 14.26 24.35
C SER A 131 1.74 13.96 23.55
N LEU A 132 1.67 12.99 22.64
CA LEU A 132 2.75 12.64 21.73
C LEU A 132 3.17 13.83 20.85
N GLU A 133 2.22 14.59 20.32
CA GLU A 133 2.49 15.77 19.50
C GLU A 133 3.28 16.85 20.26
N ILE A 134 2.95 17.07 21.52
CA ILE A 134 3.71 17.99 22.40
C ILE A 134 5.15 17.49 22.59
N GLU A 135 5.35 16.18 22.66
CA GLU A 135 6.70 15.63 22.86
C GLU A 135 7.54 15.68 21.59
N VAL A 136 6.93 15.36 20.45
CA VAL A 136 7.55 15.40 19.12
C VAL A 136 7.93 16.82 18.71
N THR A 137 7.13 17.82 19.02
CA THR A 137 7.44 19.23 18.71
C THR A 137 8.66 19.75 19.48
N LYS A 138 8.99 19.18 20.64
CA LYS A 138 10.20 19.50 21.43
C LYS A 138 11.48 18.84 20.91
N ALA A 139 11.44 18.11 19.80
CA ALA A 139 12.56 17.30 19.32
C ALA A 139 13.68 18.08 18.61
N GLU A 140 13.52 19.39 18.37
CA GLU A 140 14.56 20.33 17.90
C GLU A 140 15.57 19.75 16.86
N ARG A 141 15.07 19.29 15.70
CA ARG A 141 15.86 18.73 14.57
C ARG A 141 16.61 17.41 14.86
N LYS A 142 16.27 16.70 15.93
CA LYS A 142 16.74 15.33 16.17
C LYS A 142 15.91 14.32 15.39
N GLN A 143 16.52 13.18 15.04
CA GLN A 143 15.77 12.07 14.46
C GLN A 143 14.92 11.40 15.54
N ILE A 144 13.62 11.27 15.29
CA ILE A 144 12.72 10.59 16.22
C ILE A 144 12.69 9.10 15.88
N VAL A 145 12.89 8.26 16.87
CA VAL A 145 12.80 6.81 16.74
C VAL A 145 11.68 6.31 17.65
N PHE A 146 10.61 5.83 17.02
CA PHE A 146 9.50 5.20 17.71
C PHE A 146 9.78 3.72 17.90
N ALA A 147 9.63 3.23 19.13
CA ALA A 147 9.93 1.86 19.50
C ALA A 147 8.76 1.18 20.21
N GLY A 148 8.63 -0.13 20.05
CA GLY A 148 7.57 -0.87 20.72
C GLY A 148 7.79 -2.37 20.72
N HIS A 149 7.54 -2.99 21.88
CA HIS A 149 7.53 -4.43 22.05
C HIS A 149 6.07 -4.92 22.11
N SER A 150 5.77 -6.08 21.52
CA SER A 150 4.43 -6.66 21.53
C SER A 150 3.38 -5.65 20.99
N SER A 151 2.23 -5.48 21.64
CA SER A 151 1.23 -4.46 21.24
C SER A 151 1.62 -2.99 21.50
N GLY A 152 2.85 -2.73 21.96
CA GLY A 152 3.48 -1.41 21.83
C GLY A 152 4.03 -1.16 20.41
N GLY A 153 4.32 -2.20 19.63
CA GLY A 153 4.78 -2.13 18.25
C GLY A 153 3.78 -1.43 17.31
N PRO A 154 2.49 -1.80 17.29
CA PRO A 154 1.46 -1.10 16.51
C PRO A 154 1.34 0.38 16.86
N MET A 155 1.55 0.74 18.13
CA MET A 155 1.57 2.14 18.58
C MET A 155 2.75 2.90 17.95
N ALA A 156 3.94 2.29 17.94
CA ALA A 156 5.11 2.84 17.28
C ALA A 156 4.89 3.00 15.76
N ILE A 157 4.28 1.99 15.12
CA ILE A 157 3.95 2.01 13.70
C ILE A 157 3.01 3.19 13.37
N LEU A 158 1.92 3.33 14.11
CA LEU A 158 0.94 4.40 13.89
C LEU A 158 1.52 5.77 14.21
N ALA A 159 2.38 5.89 15.24
CA ALA A 159 3.10 7.12 15.56
C ALA A 159 4.05 7.56 14.44
N THR A 160 4.85 6.63 13.90
CA THR A 160 5.74 6.90 12.76
C THR A 160 4.95 7.35 11.55
N LEU A 161 3.88 6.63 11.22
CA LEU A 161 3.03 6.95 10.07
C LEU A 161 2.35 8.33 10.21
N TRP A 162 1.82 8.63 11.39
CA TRP A 162 1.22 9.94 11.69
C TRP A 162 2.23 11.08 11.48
N LEU A 163 3.46 10.88 11.94
CA LEU A 163 4.51 11.89 11.79
C LEU A 163 4.95 12.04 10.33
N LEU A 164 5.05 10.94 9.57
CA LEU A 164 5.32 10.95 8.12
C LEU A 164 4.24 11.71 7.35
N GLU A 165 2.96 11.51 7.68
CA GLU A 165 1.84 12.27 7.07
C GLU A 165 1.94 13.76 7.38
N LYS A 166 2.28 14.12 8.64
CA LYS A 166 2.49 15.51 9.04
C LYS A 166 3.66 16.15 8.30
N TYR A 167 4.75 15.41 8.11
CA TYR A 167 5.90 15.89 7.35
C TYR A 167 5.58 16.01 5.87
N ALA A 168 4.89 15.04 5.27
CA ALA A 168 4.47 15.12 3.88
C ALA A 168 3.57 16.34 3.61
N ARG A 169 2.75 16.76 4.58
CA ARG A 169 1.90 17.95 4.45
C ARG A 169 2.61 19.29 4.67
N SER A 170 3.82 19.28 5.24
CA SER A 170 4.59 20.49 5.49
C SER A 170 5.78 20.57 4.53
N GLU A 171 6.14 21.76 4.04
CA GLU A 171 7.39 21.96 3.28
C GLU A 171 8.62 21.99 4.21
N SER A 172 8.58 21.20 5.29
CA SER A 172 9.61 21.24 6.33
C SER A 172 10.72 20.23 6.03
N SER A 173 11.97 20.68 6.17
CA SER A 173 13.18 19.85 6.03
C SER A 173 13.47 19.01 7.29
N GLN A 174 12.44 18.40 7.87
CA GLN A 174 12.61 17.56 9.07
C GLN A 174 13.17 16.19 8.73
N ILE A 175 13.99 15.66 9.63
CA ILE A 175 14.58 14.32 9.49
C ILE A 175 13.46 13.30 9.66
N ALA A 176 13.30 12.39 8.69
CA ALA A 176 12.26 11.37 8.73
C ALA A 176 12.39 10.50 10.00
N PRO A 177 11.26 10.17 10.66
CA PRO A 177 11.28 9.28 11.80
C PRO A 177 11.65 7.85 11.40
N LEU A 178 12.11 7.08 12.37
CA LEU A 178 12.29 5.64 12.24
C LEU A 178 11.31 4.90 13.16
N CYS A 179 10.90 3.71 12.76
CA CYS A 179 10.14 2.78 13.56
C CYS A 179 10.96 1.50 13.77
N VAL A 180 11.10 1.06 15.01
CA VAL A 180 11.68 -0.25 15.33
C VAL A 180 10.75 -1.01 16.27
N THR A 181 10.38 -2.22 15.89
CA THR A 181 9.48 -3.04 16.70
C THR A 181 10.06 -4.41 17.00
N PHE A 182 9.66 -4.98 18.14
CA PHE A 182 10.15 -6.26 18.65
C PHE A 182 8.96 -7.15 18.96
N GLY A 183 8.79 -8.24 18.21
CA GLY A 183 7.67 -9.16 18.40
C GLY A 183 6.30 -8.51 18.21
N SER A 184 6.22 -7.52 17.31
CA SER A 184 4.97 -6.79 17.07
C SER A 184 3.96 -7.65 16.32
N PRO A 185 2.67 -7.65 16.72
CA PRO A 185 1.60 -8.15 15.85
C PRO A 185 1.50 -7.30 14.58
N LEU A 186 0.90 -7.87 13.53
CA LEU A 186 0.58 -7.16 12.29
C LEU A 186 -0.47 -6.06 12.54
N THR A 187 -0.38 -4.94 11.81
CA THR A 187 -1.17 -3.73 12.10
C THR A 187 -2.19 -3.37 11.03
N GLY A 188 -1.86 -3.60 9.75
CA GLY A 188 -2.65 -3.14 8.60
C GLY A 188 -2.88 -4.22 7.56
N ASP A 189 -3.87 -3.99 6.69
CA ASP A 189 -4.25 -4.90 5.60
C ASP A 189 -3.31 -4.80 4.39
N ARG A 190 -3.65 -5.46 3.28
CA ARG A 190 -2.87 -5.41 2.02
C ARG A 190 -2.71 -4.01 1.40
N ILE A 191 -3.62 -3.07 1.68
CA ILE A 191 -3.48 -1.70 1.19
C ILE A 191 -2.40 -0.95 1.97
N PHE A 192 -2.14 -1.34 3.22
CA PHE A 192 -1.12 -0.74 4.06
C PHE A 192 0.30 -0.84 3.46
N PRO A 193 0.88 -2.03 3.16
CA PRO A 193 2.19 -2.12 2.50
C PRO A 193 2.19 -1.40 1.14
N HIS A 194 1.13 -1.59 0.33
CA HIS A 194 1.01 -0.94 -0.97
C HIS A 194 1.13 0.58 -0.86
N ALA A 195 0.41 1.21 0.08
CA ALA A 195 0.47 2.64 0.29
C ALA A 195 1.86 3.10 0.79
N LEU A 196 2.45 2.39 1.75
CA LEU A 196 3.75 2.75 2.31
C LEU A 196 4.87 2.62 1.28
N THR A 197 4.87 1.58 0.46
CA THR A 197 5.84 1.41 -0.63
C THR A 197 5.64 2.48 -1.71
N ARG A 198 4.39 2.83 -2.05
CA ARG A 198 4.09 3.92 -2.99
C ARG A 198 4.67 5.26 -2.53
N GLU A 199 4.53 5.59 -1.24
CA GLU A 199 5.09 6.81 -0.65
C GLU A 199 6.60 6.72 -0.32
N LYS A 200 7.22 5.55 -0.54
CA LYS A 200 8.62 5.24 -0.15
C LYS A 200 8.87 5.39 1.36
N TRP A 201 7.88 5.00 2.17
CA TRP A 201 7.89 5.07 3.63
C TRP A 201 8.19 3.73 4.29
N ASP A 202 7.97 2.61 3.60
CA ASP A 202 8.24 1.25 4.05
C ASP A 202 9.67 1.06 4.62
N ARG A 203 10.67 1.72 4.01
CA ARG A 203 12.07 1.73 4.48
C ARG A 203 12.29 2.28 5.89
N TYR A 204 11.34 3.03 6.46
CA TYR A 204 11.46 3.59 7.81
C TYR A 204 10.98 2.61 8.90
N PHE A 205 10.46 1.44 8.52
CA PHE A 205 9.90 0.47 9.45
C PHE A 205 10.77 -0.78 9.50
N ILE A 206 11.26 -1.10 10.70
CA ILE A 206 12.13 -2.24 10.97
C ILE A 206 11.47 -3.12 12.04
N HIS A 207 11.30 -4.41 11.72
CA HIS A 207 10.58 -5.37 12.56
C HIS A 207 11.50 -6.54 12.93
N PHE A 208 11.88 -6.65 14.20
CA PHE A 208 12.61 -7.80 14.71
C PHE A 208 11.64 -8.89 15.15
N VAL A 209 11.84 -10.10 14.64
CA VAL A 209 10.98 -11.25 14.86
C VAL A 209 11.82 -12.46 15.23
N MET A 210 11.60 -13.05 16.41
CA MET A 210 12.19 -14.36 16.69
C MET A 210 11.54 -15.43 15.83
N LYS A 211 12.33 -16.45 15.50
CA LYS A 211 11.89 -17.59 14.69
C LYS A 211 10.55 -18.14 15.15
N TYR A 212 10.42 -18.46 16.44
CA TYR A 212 9.23 -19.09 17.01
C TYR A 212 8.27 -18.13 17.71
N ASP A 213 8.54 -16.83 17.83
CA ASP A 213 7.64 -15.90 18.53
C ASP A 213 6.21 -15.94 17.95
N ILE A 214 5.22 -16.31 18.77
CA ILE A 214 3.84 -16.46 18.32
C ILE A 214 3.13 -15.11 18.11
N VAL A 215 3.58 -14.03 18.75
CA VAL A 215 2.84 -12.76 18.81
C VAL A 215 2.71 -12.05 17.46
N PRO A 216 3.75 -12.01 16.59
CA PRO A 216 3.60 -11.51 15.22
C PRO A 216 2.56 -12.27 14.39
N ARG A 217 2.17 -13.47 14.81
CA ARG A 217 1.21 -14.35 14.11
C ARG A 217 -0.20 -14.31 14.72
N THR A 218 -0.39 -13.75 15.91
CA THR A 218 -1.68 -13.69 16.61
C THR A 218 -2.81 -13.12 15.75
N MET A 219 -2.52 -12.06 14.98
CA MET A 219 -3.49 -11.38 14.12
C MET A 219 -3.92 -12.22 12.91
N LEU A 220 -3.29 -13.37 12.67
CA LEU A 220 -3.67 -14.28 11.58
C LEU A 220 -4.83 -15.20 11.97
N ALA A 221 -5.20 -15.27 13.26
CA ALA A 221 -6.34 -16.04 13.75
C ALA A 221 -7.54 -15.14 14.08
N PRO A 222 -8.78 -15.62 13.85
CA PRO A 222 -9.98 -14.90 14.22
C PRO A 222 -10.12 -14.85 15.75
N PHE A 223 -10.46 -13.68 16.28
CA PHE A 223 -10.56 -13.42 17.71
C PHE A 223 -11.53 -14.38 18.42
N SER A 224 -12.64 -14.71 17.77
CA SER A 224 -13.64 -15.67 18.28
C SER A 224 -13.06 -17.06 18.59
N SER A 225 -11.95 -17.43 17.96
CA SER A 225 -11.28 -18.71 18.18
C SER A 225 -10.15 -18.65 19.20
N ILE A 226 -9.70 -17.47 19.62
CA ILE A 226 -8.53 -17.31 20.51
C ILE A 226 -8.79 -16.41 21.72
N GLU A 227 -9.99 -15.88 21.93
CA GLU A 227 -10.27 -14.89 22.97
C GLU A 227 -9.86 -15.35 24.37
N ARG A 228 -10.29 -16.56 24.76
CA ARG A 228 -9.99 -17.12 26.09
C ARG A 228 -8.49 -17.39 26.23
N GLU A 229 -7.92 -18.06 25.24
CA GLU A 229 -6.52 -18.45 25.23
C GLU A 229 -5.61 -17.22 25.23
N LEU A 230 -5.94 -16.19 24.43
CA LEU A 230 -5.22 -14.93 24.38
C LEU A 230 -5.22 -14.22 25.72
N ALA A 231 -6.36 -14.19 26.44
CA ALA A 231 -6.42 -13.57 27.77
C ALA A 231 -5.45 -14.24 28.76
N VAL A 232 -5.34 -15.57 28.71
CA VAL A 232 -4.39 -16.35 29.54
C VAL A 232 -2.94 -16.05 29.13
N ILE A 233 -2.64 -16.02 27.83
CA ILE A 233 -1.30 -15.73 27.32
C ILE A 233 -0.86 -14.29 27.63
N LEU A 234 -1.76 -13.31 27.50
CA LEU A 234 -1.46 -11.92 27.88
C LEU A 234 -1.18 -11.78 29.38
N HIS A 235 -1.81 -12.61 30.22
CA HIS A 235 -1.47 -12.65 31.64
C HIS A 235 -0.04 -13.15 31.88
N LEU A 236 0.44 -14.14 31.13
CA LEU A 236 1.83 -14.60 31.18
C LEU A 236 2.83 -13.50 30.79
N PHE A 237 2.52 -12.73 29.75
CA PHE A 237 3.37 -11.63 29.30
C PHE A 237 3.36 -10.40 30.23
N ASN A 238 2.41 -10.35 31.16
CA ASN A 238 2.32 -9.25 32.11
C ASN A 238 3.61 -9.17 32.96
N PRO A 239 4.29 -8.02 33.05
CA PRO A 239 5.47 -7.86 33.89
C PRO A 239 5.23 -8.15 35.38
N LYS A 240 3.97 -8.11 35.83
CA LYS A 240 3.57 -8.44 37.20
C LYS A 240 3.50 -9.94 37.48
N SER A 241 3.48 -10.80 36.46
CA SER A 241 3.43 -12.25 36.65
C SER A 241 4.78 -12.80 37.14
N THR A 242 4.72 -13.77 38.05
CA THR A 242 5.89 -14.44 38.63
C THR A 242 6.45 -15.50 37.68
N ASP A 243 7.73 -15.87 37.83
CA ASP A 243 8.34 -16.89 36.96
C ASP A 243 7.71 -18.28 37.12
N LEU A 244 7.22 -18.61 38.32
CA LEU A 244 6.46 -19.84 38.58
C LEU A 244 5.14 -19.85 37.81
N GLU A 245 4.38 -18.73 37.85
CA GLU A 245 3.16 -18.56 37.06
C GLU A 245 3.44 -18.65 35.56
N ARG A 246 4.50 -18.01 35.07
CA ARG A 246 4.91 -18.10 33.66
C ARG A 246 5.24 -19.52 33.24
N GLY A 247 5.93 -20.27 34.11
CA GLY A 247 6.25 -21.68 33.86
C GLY A 247 5.03 -22.58 33.86
N SER A 248 4.01 -22.27 34.68
CA SER A 248 2.74 -23.00 34.73
C SER A 248 1.85 -22.68 33.53
N ILE A 249 1.64 -21.40 33.23
CA ILE A 249 0.79 -20.94 32.12
C ILE A 249 1.41 -21.33 30.78
N GLY A 250 2.72 -21.19 30.63
CA GLY A 250 3.40 -21.51 29.38
C GLY A 250 3.32 -23.00 29.00
N ARG A 251 3.05 -23.88 29.98
CA ARG A 251 2.85 -25.32 29.78
C ARG A 251 1.38 -25.73 29.89
N SER A 252 0.45 -24.78 29.90
CA SER A 252 -0.98 -25.08 30.04
C SER A 252 -1.59 -25.57 28.72
N GLU A 253 -2.76 -26.20 28.82
CA GLU A 253 -3.54 -26.61 27.66
C GLU A 253 -3.99 -25.39 26.82
N GLU A 254 -4.27 -24.25 27.46
CA GLU A 254 -4.59 -23.00 26.76
C GLU A 254 -3.42 -22.49 25.89
N ALA A 255 -2.18 -22.62 26.35
CA ALA A 255 -1.01 -22.24 25.55
C ALA A 255 -0.84 -23.11 24.30
N LEU A 256 -1.04 -24.42 24.45
CA LEU A 256 -1.03 -25.36 23.32
C LEU A 256 -2.18 -25.04 22.34
N LYS A 257 -3.41 -24.85 22.85
CA LYS A 257 -4.58 -24.49 22.03
C LYS A 257 -4.35 -23.19 21.27
N PHE A 258 -3.82 -22.16 21.93
CA PHE A 258 -3.48 -20.89 21.30
C PHE A 258 -2.54 -21.10 20.11
N TYR A 259 -1.43 -21.80 20.34
CA TYR A 259 -0.43 -22.09 19.32
C TYR A 259 -1.03 -22.85 18.13
N MET A 260 -1.83 -23.90 18.40
CA MET A 260 -2.46 -24.72 17.35
C MET A 260 -3.44 -23.91 16.51
N ILE A 261 -4.27 -23.07 17.14
CA ILE A 261 -5.26 -22.25 16.43
C ILE A 261 -4.57 -21.18 15.59
N VAL A 262 -3.57 -20.48 16.15
CA VAL A 262 -2.80 -19.46 15.42
C VAL A 262 -2.07 -20.07 14.23
N THR A 263 -1.35 -21.18 14.44
CA THR A 263 -0.57 -21.84 13.39
C THR A 263 -1.48 -22.40 12.28
N ARG A 264 -2.65 -22.97 12.63
CA ARG A 264 -3.63 -23.45 11.65
C ARG A 264 -4.14 -22.30 10.76
N ASN A 265 -4.52 -21.18 11.34
CA ASN A 265 -5.03 -20.04 10.56
C ASN A 265 -3.91 -19.37 9.74
N ALA A 266 -2.70 -19.27 10.29
CA ALA A 266 -1.52 -18.83 9.55
C ALA A 266 -1.23 -19.74 8.35
N SER A 267 -1.35 -21.06 8.52
CA SER A 267 -1.22 -22.05 7.43
C SER A 267 -2.25 -21.82 6.32
N SER A 268 -3.52 -21.63 6.68
CA SER A 268 -4.60 -21.38 5.73
C SER A 268 -4.34 -20.11 4.92
N LEU A 269 -3.95 -19.02 5.60
CA LEU A 269 -3.64 -17.76 4.94
C LEU A 269 -2.39 -17.85 4.06
N ALA A 270 -1.30 -18.43 4.56
CA ALA A 270 -0.05 -18.60 3.82
C ALA A 270 -0.25 -19.49 2.58
N SER A 271 -1.06 -20.56 2.71
CA SER A 271 -1.40 -21.44 1.59
C SER A 271 -2.26 -20.75 0.54
N HIS A 272 -3.26 -19.97 0.98
CA HIS A 272 -4.08 -19.16 0.08
C HIS A 272 -3.22 -18.12 -0.67
N ALA A 273 -2.37 -17.39 0.05
CA ALA A 273 -1.43 -16.45 -0.53
C ALA A 273 -0.48 -17.14 -1.52
N ALA A 274 0.08 -18.30 -1.18
CA ALA A 274 0.93 -19.07 -2.09
C ALA A 274 0.21 -19.47 -3.39
N CYS A 275 -1.08 -19.85 -3.32
CA CYS A 275 -1.87 -20.13 -4.51
C CYS A 275 -2.01 -18.90 -5.41
N MET A 276 -2.26 -17.73 -4.83
CA MET A 276 -2.34 -16.46 -5.57
C MET A 276 -0.99 -16.09 -6.19
N LEU A 277 0.11 -16.21 -5.43
CA LEU A 277 1.47 -15.94 -5.92
C LEU A 277 1.86 -16.83 -7.11
N MET A 278 1.40 -18.08 -7.12
CA MET A 278 1.67 -19.04 -8.19
C MET A 278 0.69 -18.92 -9.38
N GLY A 279 -0.20 -17.92 -9.37
CA GLY A 279 -1.15 -17.68 -10.46
C GLY A 279 -2.25 -18.75 -10.57
N CYS A 280 -2.64 -19.37 -9.46
CA CYS A 280 -3.70 -20.38 -9.46
C CYS A 280 -5.06 -19.74 -9.84
N THR A 281 -5.58 -20.07 -11.02
CA THR A 281 -6.87 -19.57 -11.54
C THR A 281 -8.08 -20.41 -11.10
N ASN A 282 -7.92 -21.25 -10.09
CA ASN A 282 -8.97 -22.15 -9.66
C ASN A 282 -10.11 -21.39 -8.95
N LEU A 283 -11.30 -21.39 -9.54
CA LEU A 283 -12.52 -20.76 -8.99
C LEU A 283 -12.90 -21.30 -7.60
N LEU A 284 -12.43 -22.50 -7.23
CA LEU A 284 -12.60 -23.03 -5.88
C LEU A 284 -11.89 -22.16 -4.84
N LEU A 285 -10.83 -21.43 -5.19
CA LEU A 285 -10.10 -20.58 -4.26
C LEU A 285 -10.97 -19.39 -3.79
N GLU A 286 -11.71 -18.76 -4.72
CA GLU A 286 -12.70 -17.73 -4.40
C GLU A 286 -13.91 -18.30 -3.65
N THR A 287 -14.33 -19.51 -4.01
CA THR A 287 -15.44 -20.19 -3.35
C THR A 287 -15.11 -20.52 -1.89
N VAL A 288 -13.89 -21.00 -1.61
CA VAL A 288 -13.42 -21.35 -0.26
C VAL A 288 -13.32 -20.11 0.64
N THR A 289 -12.94 -18.95 0.09
CA THR A 289 -12.91 -17.69 0.87
C THR A 289 -14.29 -17.21 1.31
N ASN A 290 -15.39 -17.73 0.74
CA ASN A 290 -16.74 -17.45 1.24
C ASN A 290 -17.09 -18.25 2.50
N PHE A 291 -16.35 -19.33 2.81
CA PHE A 291 -16.58 -20.19 3.96
C PHE A 291 -15.50 -20.09 5.04
N ILE A 292 -14.31 -19.60 4.67
CA ILE A 292 -13.17 -19.43 5.57
C ILE A 292 -12.82 -17.96 5.63
N GLU A 293 -13.03 -17.34 6.78
CA GLU A 293 -12.58 -15.99 7.06
C GLU A 293 -11.04 -15.99 7.19
N LEU A 294 -10.37 -15.36 6.23
CA LEU A 294 -8.92 -15.19 6.23
C LEU A 294 -8.56 -13.82 6.78
N SER A 295 -7.52 -13.76 7.62
CA SER A 295 -7.06 -12.50 8.20
C SER A 295 -6.68 -11.49 7.10
N PRO A 296 -7.11 -10.21 7.23
CA PRO A 296 -6.77 -9.17 6.28
C PRO A 296 -5.32 -8.67 6.47
N TYR A 297 -4.72 -8.89 7.64
CA TYR A 297 -3.46 -8.26 8.02
C TYR A 297 -2.26 -8.77 7.21
N ARG A 298 -1.36 -7.86 6.82
CA ARG A 298 -0.19 -8.16 5.99
C ARG A 298 1.09 -7.54 6.56
N PRO A 299 2.26 -8.18 6.34
CA PRO A 299 3.55 -7.57 6.65
C PRO A 299 3.84 -6.36 5.76
N PHE A 300 4.71 -5.47 6.23
CA PHE A 300 5.23 -4.32 5.49
C PHE A 300 6.57 -3.87 6.09
N GLY A 301 7.37 -3.11 5.35
CA GLY A 301 8.69 -2.67 5.82
C GLY A 301 9.73 -3.79 5.86
N THR A 302 10.82 -3.57 6.61
CA THR A 302 11.95 -4.50 6.68
C THR A 302 11.80 -5.43 7.88
N TYR A 303 11.69 -6.73 7.65
CA TYR A 303 11.69 -7.75 8.70
C TYR A 303 13.10 -8.33 8.88
N ILE A 304 13.48 -8.52 10.14
CA ILE A 304 14.74 -9.12 10.55
C ILE A 304 14.39 -10.31 11.43
N PHE A 305 14.54 -11.52 10.89
CA PHE A 305 14.30 -12.75 11.62
C PHE A 305 15.56 -13.14 12.40
N CYS A 306 15.41 -13.30 13.71
CA CYS A 306 16.44 -13.86 14.57
C CYS A 306 16.29 -15.37 14.59
N THR A 307 17.37 -16.08 14.23
CA THR A 307 17.37 -17.55 14.13
C THR A 307 17.55 -18.25 15.48
N GLY A 308 18.00 -17.53 16.52
CA GLY A 308 18.34 -18.09 17.83
C GLY A 308 19.76 -18.65 17.93
N ASN A 309 20.61 -18.43 16.91
CA ASN A 309 22.03 -18.78 16.93
C ASN A 309 22.94 -17.57 16.65
N GLY A 310 22.42 -16.36 16.89
CA GLY A 310 23.11 -15.09 16.60
C GLY A 310 23.03 -14.62 15.14
N LYS A 311 22.49 -15.44 14.21
CA LYS A 311 22.30 -15.05 12.81
C LYS A 311 20.99 -14.29 12.59
N LEU A 312 21.07 -13.23 11.79
CA LEU A 312 19.97 -12.36 11.39
C LEU A 312 19.65 -12.55 9.91
N VAL A 313 18.37 -12.75 9.57
CA VAL A 313 17.90 -12.88 8.19
C VAL A 313 16.99 -11.71 7.83
N VAL A 314 17.42 -10.87 6.90
CA VAL A 314 16.72 -9.65 6.50
C VAL A 314 15.87 -9.90 5.26
N VAL A 315 14.58 -9.55 5.34
CA VAL A 315 13.58 -9.79 4.29
C VAL A 315 12.69 -8.55 4.14
N LYS A 316 12.57 -8.04 2.91
CA LYS A 316 11.78 -6.83 2.60
C LYS A 316 10.47 -7.12 1.86
N ASN A 317 10.41 -8.23 1.12
CA ASN A 317 9.21 -8.59 0.36
C ASN A 317 8.08 -9.03 1.32
N PRO A 318 6.93 -8.34 1.35
CA PRO A 318 5.87 -8.59 2.33
C PRO A 318 5.22 -9.97 2.17
N ASP A 319 5.12 -10.47 0.94
CA ASP A 319 4.57 -11.81 0.67
C ASP A 319 5.52 -12.91 1.16
N ALA A 320 6.83 -12.73 0.97
CA ALA A 320 7.85 -13.63 1.51
C ALA A 320 7.84 -13.64 3.05
N VAL A 321 7.72 -12.47 3.68
CA VAL A 321 7.58 -12.38 5.15
C VAL A 321 6.34 -13.11 5.62
N LEU A 322 5.20 -13.00 4.93
CA LEU A 322 3.97 -13.71 5.29
C LEU A 322 4.16 -15.23 5.28
N GLN A 323 4.90 -15.74 4.28
CA GLN A 323 5.26 -17.16 4.23
C GLN A 323 6.17 -17.56 5.41
N LEU A 324 7.19 -16.75 5.73
CA LEU A 324 8.10 -17.00 6.86
C LEU A 324 7.39 -16.98 8.21
N LEU A 325 6.40 -16.09 8.40
CA LEU A 325 5.61 -16.04 9.62
C LEU A 325 4.94 -17.38 9.93
N PHE A 326 4.53 -18.14 8.90
CA PHE A 326 4.02 -19.50 9.06
C PHE A 326 5.13 -20.56 9.10
N TYR A 327 6.00 -20.60 8.09
CA TYR A 327 6.93 -21.71 7.92
C TYR A 327 8.00 -21.80 9.03
N CYS A 328 8.39 -20.70 9.66
CA CYS A 328 9.31 -20.71 10.79
C CYS A 328 8.74 -21.39 12.05
N LEU A 329 7.41 -21.53 12.15
CA LEU A 329 6.72 -22.18 13.28
C LEU A 329 6.55 -23.70 13.10
N GLN A 330 6.94 -24.27 11.96
CA GLN A 330 6.71 -25.69 11.68
C GLN A 330 7.58 -26.62 12.54
N LEU A 331 6.99 -27.75 12.92
CA LEU A 331 7.66 -28.87 13.58
C LEU A 331 8.51 -29.64 12.57
N SER A 332 9.57 -30.28 13.06
CA SER A 332 10.54 -30.94 12.18
C SER A 332 10.13 -32.38 11.82
N SER A 333 9.18 -32.99 12.55
CA SER A 333 8.69 -34.34 12.27
C SER A 333 7.20 -34.56 12.64
N GLU A 334 6.53 -35.50 11.96
CA GLU A 334 5.12 -35.87 12.23
C GLU A 334 4.98 -36.98 13.30
N ALA A 335 6.05 -37.70 13.64
CA ALA A 335 5.99 -38.92 14.45
C ALA A 335 5.82 -38.68 15.97
N GLU A 336 6.09 -37.47 16.45
CA GLU A 336 6.04 -37.08 17.88
C GLU A 336 5.26 -35.75 18.11
N ALA A 337 4.34 -35.45 17.19
CA ALA A 337 3.82 -34.10 16.93
C ALA A 337 3.18 -33.38 18.13
N GLU A 338 2.52 -34.07 19.06
CA GLU A 338 1.81 -33.41 20.17
C GLU A 338 2.73 -32.99 21.32
N ALA A 339 3.68 -33.86 21.70
CA ALA A 339 4.72 -33.52 22.67
C ALA A 339 5.67 -32.45 22.09
N GLU A 340 6.02 -32.56 20.80
CA GLU A 340 6.79 -31.54 20.07
C GLU A 340 6.01 -30.21 20.00
N ALA A 341 4.68 -30.25 19.75
CA ALA A 341 3.83 -29.05 19.72
C ALA A 341 3.73 -28.35 21.07
N ALA A 342 3.61 -29.07 22.20
CA ALA A 342 3.58 -28.45 23.52
C ALA A 342 4.91 -27.76 23.86
N VAL A 343 6.04 -28.38 23.50
CA VAL A 343 7.38 -27.79 23.66
C VAL A 343 7.54 -26.54 22.80
N VAL A 344 7.13 -26.59 21.53
CA VAL A 344 7.23 -25.44 20.62
C VAL A 344 6.24 -24.34 21.01
N ALA A 345 5.04 -24.68 21.48
CA ALA A 345 4.09 -23.72 22.04
C ALA A 345 4.71 -22.96 23.22
N TYR A 346 5.32 -23.67 24.18
CA TYR A 346 5.98 -22.99 25.29
C TYR A 346 7.17 -22.14 24.82
N ARG A 347 8.02 -22.68 23.94
CA ARG A 347 9.15 -21.95 23.34
C ARG A 347 8.71 -20.67 22.64
N SER A 348 7.60 -20.72 21.91
CA SER A 348 7.05 -19.57 21.18
C SER A 348 6.71 -18.39 22.10
N LEU A 349 6.30 -18.69 23.34
CA LEU A 349 6.01 -17.69 24.37
C LEU A 349 7.30 -17.20 25.03
N GLN A 350 8.29 -18.06 25.22
CA GLN A 350 9.59 -17.68 25.79
C GLN A 350 10.36 -16.74 24.85
N GLU A 351 10.38 -17.03 23.54
CA GLU A 351 11.06 -16.19 22.56
C GLU A 351 10.47 -14.78 22.48
N HIS A 352 9.16 -14.62 22.71
CA HIS A 352 8.55 -13.29 22.80
C HIS A 352 9.17 -12.41 23.90
N LEU A 353 9.67 -13.01 24.99
CA LEU A 353 10.27 -12.28 26.11
C LEU A 353 11.79 -12.11 25.99
N ALA A 354 12.44 -12.73 25.00
CA ALA A 354 13.90 -12.88 24.92
C ALA A 354 14.61 -11.89 23.97
N TYR A 355 13.91 -10.84 23.49
CA TYR A 355 14.46 -9.89 22.52
C TYR A 355 15.72 -9.16 22.97
N GLU A 356 15.78 -8.71 24.22
CA GLU A 356 16.92 -7.93 24.70
C GLU A 356 18.22 -8.75 24.68
N SER A 357 18.18 -10.00 25.16
CA SER A 357 19.33 -10.90 25.17
C SER A 357 19.76 -11.34 23.78
N GLU A 358 18.82 -11.77 22.93
CA GLU A 358 19.15 -12.22 21.57
C GLU A 358 19.75 -11.10 20.72
N LEU A 359 19.21 -9.88 20.82
CA LEU A 359 19.71 -8.75 20.05
C LEU A 359 21.08 -8.29 20.53
N GLN A 360 21.38 -8.42 21.82
CA GLN A 360 22.73 -8.14 22.32
C GLN A 360 23.76 -9.02 21.60
N GLU A 361 23.50 -10.33 21.58
CA GLU A 361 24.36 -11.35 20.98
C GLU A 361 24.42 -11.21 19.44
N SER A 362 23.27 -11.17 18.77
CA SER A 362 23.18 -11.13 17.31
C SER A 362 23.84 -9.89 16.70
N LEU A 363 23.66 -8.71 17.34
CA LEU A 363 24.27 -7.46 16.88
C LEU A 363 25.77 -7.38 17.20
N GLU A 364 26.30 -8.24 18.07
CA GLU A 364 27.75 -8.38 18.26
C GLU A 364 28.35 -9.31 17.21
N MET A 365 27.68 -10.43 16.91
CA MET A 365 28.15 -11.38 15.90
C MET A 365 28.14 -10.82 14.48
N GLN A 366 27.19 -9.92 14.16
CA GLN A 366 27.03 -9.32 12.82
C GLN A 366 26.92 -10.37 11.69
N ASN A 367 26.37 -11.55 11.99
CA ASN A 367 26.11 -12.60 11.02
C ASN A 367 24.76 -12.33 10.32
N VAL A 368 24.79 -11.47 9.30
CA VAL A 368 23.58 -10.98 8.61
C VAL A 368 23.49 -11.55 7.20
N VAL A 369 22.32 -12.10 6.86
CA VAL A 369 21.99 -12.61 5.53
C VAL A 369 20.79 -11.85 4.97
N TYR A 370 20.94 -11.29 3.76
CA TYR A 370 19.89 -10.56 3.08
C TYR A 370 19.23 -11.46 2.02
N LEU A 371 17.91 -11.58 2.08
CA LEU A 371 17.13 -12.32 1.06
C LEU A 371 16.58 -11.37 0.00
N ASP A 372 17.48 -10.68 -0.71
CA ASP A 372 17.11 -9.71 -1.76
C ASP A 372 16.80 -10.42 -3.11
N HIS A 373 17.42 -11.57 -3.38
CA HIS A 373 17.25 -12.35 -4.63
C HIS A 373 16.38 -13.60 -4.41
N LEU A 374 15.11 -13.37 -4.09
CA LEU A 374 14.18 -14.44 -3.75
C LEU A 374 13.98 -15.47 -4.86
N GLU A 375 14.03 -15.09 -6.13
CA GLU A 375 13.81 -16.00 -7.26
C GLU A 375 14.96 -17.01 -7.46
N GLU A 376 16.11 -16.81 -6.83
CA GLU A 376 17.33 -17.62 -6.97
C GLU A 376 17.63 -18.46 -5.72
N LEU A 377 16.71 -18.50 -4.74
CA LEU A 377 16.94 -19.22 -3.48
C LEU A 377 17.20 -20.72 -3.71
N PRO A 378 18.16 -21.30 -2.97
CA PRO A 378 18.50 -22.72 -3.08
C PRO A 378 17.38 -23.61 -2.55
N LEU A 379 16.93 -24.57 -3.36
CA LEU A 379 15.82 -25.47 -3.02
C LEU A 379 16.25 -26.77 -2.30
N SER A 380 17.53 -27.10 -2.32
CA SER A 380 18.11 -28.28 -1.66
C SER A 380 19.54 -28.02 -1.18
N SER A 381 20.06 -28.91 -0.32
CA SER A 381 21.41 -28.83 0.25
C SER A 381 22.54 -29.22 -0.70
N ASP A 382 22.23 -29.92 -1.79
CA ASP A 382 23.21 -30.73 -2.50
C ASP A 382 23.58 -30.08 -3.85
N GLY A 383 24.61 -29.23 -3.82
CA GLY A 383 25.24 -28.70 -5.03
C GLY A 383 26.53 -27.94 -4.72
N SER A 384 27.50 -27.99 -5.64
CA SER A 384 28.70 -27.16 -5.60
C SER A 384 28.32 -25.69 -5.80
N ALA A 385 27.92 -25.04 -4.72
CA ALA A 385 27.38 -23.69 -4.72
C ALA A 385 28.48 -22.66 -4.39
N SER A 386 28.30 -21.41 -4.84
CA SER A 386 29.15 -20.30 -4.40
C SER A 386 29.05 -20.11 -2.88
N ALA A 387 30.06 -19.48 -2.27
CA ALA A 387 30.07 -19.22 -0.82
C ALA A 387 28.83 -18.42 -0.34
N GLU A 388 28.31 -17.53 -1.18
CA GLU A 388 27.08 -16.78 -0.93
C GLU A 388 25.85 -17.68 -0.88
N VAL A 389 25.66 -18.56 -1.87
CA VAL A 389 24.53 -19.50 -1.92
C VAL A 389 24.60 -20.48 -0.75
N ALA A 390 25.79 -20.94 -0.36
CA ALA A 390 25.97 -21.76 0.84
C ALA A 390 25.54 -21.02 2.12
N THR A 391 25.89 -19.73 2.23
CA THR A 391 25.51 -18.88 3.36
C THR A 391 23.99 -18.68 3.44
N ILE A 392 23.35 -18.39 2.31
CA ILE A 392 21.89 -18.30 2.20
C ILE A 392 21.24 -19.64 2.56
N ASN A 393 21.75 -20.75 2.03
CA ASN A 393 21.22 -22.08 2.31
C ASN A 393 21.27 -22.41 3.82
N MET A 394 22.39 -22.12 4.48
CA MET A 394 22.51 -22.25 5.93
C MET A 394 21.50 -21.38 6.68
N ALA A 395 21.30 -20.12 6.26
CA ALA A 395 20.30 -19.25 6.87
C ALA A 395 18.87 -19.78 6.73
N LEU A 396 18.51 -20.32 5.56
CA LEU A 396 17.19 -20.95 5.34
C LEU A 396 17.03 -22.22 6.18
N ASN A 397 18.10 -23.00 6.37
CA ASN A 397 18.11 -24.17 7.27
C ASN A 397 17.94 -23.76 8.75
N ASP A 398 18.64 -22.72 9.20
CA ASP A 398 18.54 -22.21 10.57
C ASP A 398 17.12 -21.70 10.87
N LEU A 399 16.47 -21.09 9.89
CA LEU A 399 15.05 -20.73 9.93
C LEU A 399 14.09 -21.94 9.87
N GLY A 400 14.59 -23.15 9.66
CA GLY A 400 13.78 -24.38 9.62
C GLY A 400 12.94 -24.52 8.34
N LEU A 401 13.34 -23.90 7.23
CA LEU A 401 12.51 -23.80 6.03
C LEU A 401 12.58 -25.05 5.16
N SER A 402 11.44 -25.73 5.03
CA SER A 402 11.23 -26.85 4.09
C SER A 402 11.40 -26.41 2.62
N THR A 403 11.61 -27.37 1.71
CA THR A 403 11.66 -27.08 0.27
C THR A 403 10.39 -26.38 -0.22
N ARG A 404 9.23 -26.74 0.33
CA ARG A 404 7.95 -26.09 0.02
C ARG A 404 7.96 -24.61 0.45
N ALA A 405 8.46 -24.32 1.65
CA ALA A 405 8.60 -22.94 2.12
C ALA A 405 9.46 -22.10 1.15
N ARG A 406 10.61 -22.65 0.74
CA ARG A 406 11.53 -21.98 -0.19
C ARG A 406 10.91 -21.73 -1.55
N LEU A 407 10.11 -22.68 -2.07
CA LEU A 407 9.34 -22.48 -3.30
C LEU A 407 8.33 -21.33 -3.17
N CYS A 408 7.65 -21.19 -2.02
CA CYS A 408 6.76 -20.06 -1.77
C CYS A 408 7.52 -18.73 -1.74
N LEU A 409 8.74 -18.69 -1.17
CA LEU A 409 9.59 -17.49 -1.22
C LEU A 409 10.03 -17.15 -2.65
N ARG A 410 10.42 -18.15 -3.46
CA ARG A 410 10.73 -17.95 -4.88
C ARG A 410 9.53 -17.41 -5.66
N ALA A 411 8.32 -17.91 -5.38
CA ALA A 411 7.10 -17.42 -6.01
C ALA A 411 6.82 -15.94 -5.68
N ALA A 412 7.05 -15.52 -4.42
CA ALA A 412 6.96 -14.12 -4.02
C ALA A 412 7.96 -13.23 -4.79
N GLY A 413 9.20 -13.69 -4.93
CA GLY A 413 10.22 -13.01 -5.76
C GLY A 413 9.84 -12.94 -7.26
N ALA A 414 9.34 -14.04 -7.80
CA ALA A 414 8.93 -14.14 -9.20
C ALA A 414 7.76 -13.18 -9.53
N LEU A 415 6.80 -13.02 -8.61
CA LEU A 415 5.70 -12.06 -8.77
C LEU A 415 6.24 -10.62 -8.81
N GLU A 416 7.14 -10.24 -7.91
CA GLU A 416 7.69 -8.88 -7.90
C GLU A 416 8.50 -8.60 -9.18
N LYS A 417 9.28 -9.58 -9.65
CA LYS A 417 9.97 -9.53 -10.94
C LYS A 417 8.99 -9.40 -12.12
N GLN A 418 7.86 -10.10 -12.07
CA GLN A 418 6.80 -9.97 -13.07
C GLN A 418 6.21 -8.55 -13.10
N LYS A 419 5.94 -7.94 -11.94
CA LYS A 419 5.50 -6.53 -11.87
C LYS A 419 6.49 -5.58 -12.52
N LEU A 420 7.79 -5.77 -12.27
CA LEU A 420 8.84 -4.95 -12.90
C LEU A 420 8.89 -5.16 -14.42
N ASN A 421 8.77 -6.39 -14.91
CA ASN A 421 8.72 -6.69 -16.34
C ASN A 421 7.48 -6.07 -17.01
N ASN A 422 6.33 -6.16 -16.35
CA ASN A 422 5.09 -5.53 -16.77
C ASN A 422 5.24 -4.01 -16.89
N GLN A 423 5.85 -3.37 -15.88
CA GLN A 423 6.17 -1.94 -15.94
C GLN A 423 7.10 -1.60 -17.09
N ALA A 424 8.18 -2.37 -17.30
CA ALA A 424 9.11 -2.14 -18.40
C ALA A 424 8.42 -2.26 -19.78
N LYS A 425 7.50 -3.21 -19.93
CA LYS A 425 6.66 -3.34 -21.14
C LYS A 425 5.75 -2.14 -21.33
N ILE A 426 5.10 -1.64 -20.28
CA ILE A 426 4.25 -0.45 -20.39
C ILE A 426 5.09 0.79 -20.73
N ASP A 427 6.23 0.95 -20.07
CA ASP A 427 7.18 2.04 -20.32
C ASP A 427 7.69 2.03 -21.76
N SER A 428 7.94 0.85 -22.35
CA SER A 428 8.38 0.77 -23.75
C SER A 428 7.32 1.25 -24.74
N HIS A 429 6.02 1.17 -24.39
CA HIS A 429 4.92 1.62 -25.26
C HIS A 429 4.50 3.08 -25.01
N LYS A 430 5.06 3.75 -24.00
CA LYS A 430 4.73 5.15 -23.63
C LYS A 430 4.79 6.12 -24.82
N HIS A 431 5.80 6.00 -25.67
CA HIS A 431 5.99 6.86 -26.85
C HIS A 431 4.85 6.74 -27.88
N ASN A 432 4.19 5.58 -27.97
CA ASN A 432 3.04 5.40 -28.85
C ASN A 432 1.82 6.19 -28.33
N ILE A 433 1.56 6.12 -27.02
CA ILE A 433 0.52 6.94 -26.37
C ILE A 433 0.78 8.42 -26.64
N GLU A 434 2.03 8.88 -26.49
CA GLU A 434 2.41 10.27 -26.75
C GLU A 434 2.19 10.68 -28.21
N ALA A 435 2.56 9.82 -29.16
CA ALA A 435 2.37 10.07 -30.59
C ALA A 435 0.87 10.16 -30.96
N GLU A 436 0.05 9.23 -30.46
CA GLU A 436 -1.40 9.24 -30.67
C GLU A 436 -2.07 10.47 -30.03
N LEU A 437 -1.64 10.87 -28.83
CA LEU A 437 -2.11 12.10 -28.20
C LEU A 437 -1.76 13.36 -29.01
N ASN A 438 -0.59 13.38 -29.66
CA ASN A 438 -0.22 14.50 -30.52
C ASN A 438 -1.11 14.59 -31.77
N ILE A 439 -1.63 13.46 -32.27
CA ILE A 439 -2.63 13.46 -33.36
C ILE A 439 -3.94 14.07 -32.87
N VAL A 440 -4.42 13.68 -31.68
CA VAL A 440 -5.65 14.28 -31.09
C VAL A 440 -5.46 15.77 -30.81
N GLN A 441 -4.27 16.18 -30.34
CA GLN A 441 -3.93 17.59 -30.16
C GLN A 441 -3.95 18.37 -31.48
N ALA A 442 -3.42 17.79 -32.56
CA ALA A 442 -3.45 18.40 -33.89
C ALA A 442 -4.89 18.52 -34.42
N TYR A 443 -5.75 17.53 -34.14
CA TYR A 443 -7.19 17.62 -34.42
C TYR A 443 -7.83 18.78 -33.65
N GLN A 444 -7.56 18.93 -32.36
CA GLN A 444 -8.06 20.05 -31.55
C GLN A 444 -7.68 21.40 -32.18
N SER A 445 -6.40 21.62 -32.47
CA SER A 445 -5.93 22.86 -33.10
C SER A 445 -6.53 23.08 -34.50
N GLY A 446 -6.74 22.01 -35.27
CA GLY A 446 -7.40 22.09 -36.58
C GLY A 446 -8.88 22.52 -36.48
N CYS A 447 -9.59 22.13 -35.43
CA CYS A 447 -10.95 22.57 -35.15
C CYS A 447 -11.00 24.05 -34.76
N GLU A 448 -10.06 24.51 -33.92
CA GLU A 448 -9.95 25.92 -33.54
C GLU A 448 -9.78 26.85 -34.77
N VAL A 449 -8.97 26.45 -35.75
CA VAL A 449 -8.81 27.21 -37.02
C VAL A 449 -10.13 27.33 -37.78
N ARG A 450 -10.98 26.31 -37.71
CA ARG A 450 -12.33 26.31 -38.30
C ARG A 450 -13.36 27.07 -37.45
N LYS A 451 -12.94 27.66 -36.32
CA LYS A 451 -13.80 28.33 -35.33
C LYS A 451 -14.92 27.43 -34.79
N ILE A 452 -14.67 26.13 -34.73
CA ILE A 452 -15.53 25.15 -34.09
C ILE A 452 -14.77 24.46 -32.96
N GLY A 453 -15.40 24.32 -31.78
CA GLY A 453 -14.81 23.55 -30.70
C GLY A 453 -14.64 22.09 -31.12
N TYR A 454 -13.51 21.47 -30.81
CA TYR A 454 -13.25 20.08 -31.20
C TYR A 454 -14.24 19.08 -30.58
N TYR A 455 -14.81 19.42 -29.41
CA TYR A 455 -15.94 18.71 -28.81
C TYR A 455 -17.16 18.70 -29.75
N ASP A 456 -17.63 19.87 -30.15
CA ASP A 456 -18.80 20.02 -31.02
C ASP A 456 -18.57 19.43 -32.41
N ALA A 457 -17.39 19.65 -33.00
CA ALA A 457 -17.01 19.04 -34.26
C ALA A 457 -17.08 17.51 -34.19
N PHE A 458 -16.50 16.92 -33.14
CA PHE A 458 -16.52 15.48 -32.94
C PHE A 458 -17.94 14.95 -32.69
N LYS A 459 -18.74 15.65 -31.89
CA LYS A 459 -20.13 15.27 -31.60
C LYS A 459 -20.98 15.26 -32.87
N LEU A 460 -20.75 16.21 -33.79
CA LEU A 460 -21.43 16.29 -35.09
C LEU A 460 -20.89 15.26 -36.10
N GLN A 461 -19.58 15.00 -36.08
CA GLN A 461 -18.86 14.05 -36.94
C GLN A 461 -19.20 14.23 -38.44
N LYS A 462 -18.90 15.41 -38.98
CA LYS A 462 -19.20 15.75 -40.39
C LYS A 462 -18.03 15.50 -41.32
N ASP A 463 -16.80 15.54 -40.80
CA ASP A 463 -15.58 15.43 -41.58
C ASP A 463 -14.83 14.12 -41.31
N VAL A 464 -14.05 13.66 -42.30
CA VAL A 464 -13.21 12.46 -42.18
C VAL A 464 -12.27 12.55 -40.98
N LYS A 465 -11.74 13.75 -40.69
CA LYS A 465 -10.86 14.00 -39.54
C LYS A 465 -11.55 13.72 -38.19
N ASP A 466 -12.86 13.91 -38.11
CA ASP A 466 -13.63 13.62 -36.90
C ASP A 466 -13.73 12.09 -36.68
N PHE A 467 -13.86 11.32 -37.77
CA PHE A 467 -13.77 9.85 -37.73
C PHE A 467 -12.38 9.37 -37.35
N ASP A 468 -11.32 9.96 -37.90
CA ASP A 468 -9.92 9.64 -37.55
C ASP A 468 -9.64 9.90 -36.06
N ALA A 469 -10.14 11.03 -35.54
CA ALA A 469 -10.06 11.33 -34.10
C ALA A 469 -10.78 10.27 -33.25
N ASN A 470 -11.90 9.71 -33.73
CA ASN A 470 -12.63 8.66 -33.03
C ASN A 470 -11.86 7.33 -33.01
N VAL A 471 -11.16 6.99 -34.09
CA VAL A 471 -10.26 5.82 -34.13
C VAL A 471 -9.14 5.99 -33.09
N LYS A 472 -8.47 7.15 -33.08
CA LYS A 472 -7.40 7.44 -32.11
C LYS A 472 -7.90 7.44 -30.66
N ARG A 473 -9.11 7.94 -30.41
CA ARG A 473 -9.78 7.87 -29.10
C ARG A 473 -9.91 6.41 -28.63
N LEU A 474 -10.33 5.49 -29.50
CA LEU A 474 -10.50 4.08 -29.18
C LEU A 474 -9.17 3.35 -28.93
N GLU A 475 -8.15 3.62 -29.76
CA GLU A 475 -6.81 3.05 -29.58
C GLU A 475 -6.21 3.46 -28.22
N LEU A 476 -6.27 4.76 -27.90
CA LEU A 476 -5.84 5.28 -26.60
C LEU A 476 -6.66 4.69 -25.45
N ALA A 477 -7.98 4.57 -25.60
CA ALA A 477 -8.83 3.96 -24.58
C ALA A 477 -8.42 2.51 -24.27
N GLY A 478 -8.13 1.70 -25.30
CA GLY A 478 -7.68 0.31 -25.14
C GLY A 478 -6.34 0.23 -24.39
N GLN A 479 -5.37 1.06 -24.76
CA GLN A 479 -4.06 1.11 -24.09
C GLN A 479 -4.18 1.50 -22.62
N TRP A 480 -4.98 2.53 -22.31
CA TRP A 480 -5.20 2.93 -20.91
C TRP A 480 -5.99 1.89 -20.13
N ASP A 481 -7.02 1.27 -20.72
CA ASP A 481 -7.81 0.23 -20.04
C ASP A 481 -6.95 -0.99 -19.69
N GLU A 482 -5.98 -1.41 -20.54
CA GLU A 482 -5.00 -2.45 -20.21
C GLU A 482 -4.18 -2.09 -18.96
N ILE A 483 -3.62 -0.87 -18.92
CA ILE A 483 -2.86 -0.37 -17.76
C ILE A 483 -3.73 -0.37 -16.49
N ILE A 484 -4.98 0.09 -16.59
CA ILE A 484 -5.91 0.14 -15.45
C ILE A 484 -6.28 -1.26 -14.96
N GLU A 485 -6.49 -2.23 -15.85
CA GLU A 485 -6.77 -3.62 -15.45
C GLU A 485 -5.58 -4.24 -14.71
N MET A 486 -4.34 -3.99 -15.16
CA MET A 486 -3.14 -4.44 -14.47
C MET A 486 -3.02 -3.84 -13.07
N LEU A 487 -3.33 -2.54 -12.91
CA LEU A 487 -3.35 -1.88 -11.59
C LEU A 487 -4.42 -2.43 -10.65
N LYS A 488 -5.61 -2.76 -11.16
CA LYS A 488 -6.67 -3.39 -10.34
C LYS A 488 -6.23 -4.74 -9.78
N ARG A 489 -5.44 -5.48 -10.56
CA ARG A 489 -4.91 -6.81 -10.21
C ARG A 489 -3.60 -6.77 -9.45
N TYR A 490 -3.06 -5.58 -9.14
CA TYR A 490 -1.77 -5.39 -8.47
C TYR A 490 -0.61 -6.04 -9.25
N GLU A 491 -0.69 -6.02 -10.59
CA GLU A 491 0.31 -6.58 -11.51
C GLU A 491 1.39 -5.57 -11.91
N LEU A 492 1.38 -4.37 -11.31
CA LEU A 492 2.41 -3.34 -11.45
C LEU A 492 3.01 -2.97 -10.09
N PRO A 493 4.23 -2.40 -10.06
CA PRO A 493 4.86 -1.99 -8.81
C PRO A 493 4.01 -0.95 -8.07
N ASP A 494 3.99 -1.02 -6.74
CA ASP A 494 3.12 -0.16 -5.90
C ASP A 494 3.36 1.33 -6.12
N GLY A 495 4.59 1.71 -6.49
CA GLY A 495 4.98 3.08 -6.82
C GLY A 495 4.56 3.59 -8.20
N PHE A 496 3.94 2.77 -9.05
CA PHE A 496 3.59 3.15 -10.43
C PHE A 496 2.70 4.40 -10.48
N GLU A 497 1.67 4.45 -9.63
CA GLU A 497 0.68 5.53 -9.58
C GLU A 497 1.26 6.90 -9.14
N CYS A 498 2.48 6.91 -8.60
CA CYS A 498 3.19 8.12 -8.16
C CYS A 498 4.30 8.58 -9.14
N ARG A 499 4.46 7.90 -10.29
CA ARG A 499 5.48 8.30 -11.28
C ARG A 499 5.04 9.57 -12.00
N LYS A 500 5.78 10.66 -11.78
CA LYS A 500 5.52 11.99 -12.35
C LYS A 500 5.19 11.95 -13.85
N GLU A 501 5.99 11.22 -14.62
CA GLU A 501 5.80 11.08 -16.07
C GLU A 501 4.45 10.48 -16.46
N TRP A 502 3.98 9.47 -15.72
CA TRP A 502 2.70 8.81 -15.96
C TRP A 502 1.52 9.66 -15.45
N ILE A 503 1.71 10.43 -14.38
CA ILE A 503 0.74 11.41 -13.90
C ILE A 503 0.54 12.53 -14.95
N GLU A 504 1.63 13.05 -15.51
CA GLU A 504 1.60 14.09 -16.55
C GLU A 504 0.96 13.56 -17.84
N LEU A 505 1.37 12.38 -18.30
CA LEU A 505 0.82 11.74 -19.49
C LEU A 505 -0.67 11.41 -19.31
N GLY A 506 -1.05 10.85 -18.16
CA GLY A 506 -2.44 10.55 -17.82
C GLY A 506 -3.31 11.80 -17.70
N THR A 507 -2.76 12.90 -17.17
CA THR A 507 -3.43 14.19 -17.11
C THR A 507 -3.64 14.78 -18.51
N LYS A 508 -2.63 14.71 -19.38
CA LYS A 508 -2.73 15.12 -20.80
C LYS A 508 -3.78 14.29 -21.53
N TYR A 509 -3.75 12.96 -21.39
CA TYR A 509 -4.73 12.06 -21.95
C TYR A 509 -6.15 12.40 -21.51
N ARG A 510 -6.36 12.55 -20.19
CA ARG A 510 -7.67 12.88 -19.64
C ARG A 510 -8.20 14.20 -20.18
N ARG A 511 -7.39 15.25 -20.21
CA ARG A 511 -7.82 16.57 -20.71
C ARG A 511 -8.15 16.61 -22.20
N LEU A 512 -7.42 15.86 -23.02
CA LEU A 512 -7.63 15.84 -24.47
C LEU A 512 -8.72 14.87 -24.93
N VAL A 513 -8.84 13.72 -24.26
CA VAL A 513 -9.65 12.60 -24.78
C VAL A 513 -10.96 12.44 -24.03
N GLU A 514 -11.03 12.77 -22.74
CA GLU A 514 -12.30 12.68 -21.99
C GLU A 514 -13.42 13.52 -22.62
N PRO A 515 -13.18 14.75 -23.12
CA PRO A 515 -14.18 15.50 -23.87
C PRO A 515 -14.72 14.74 -25.10
N LEU A 516 -13.88 13.99 -25.81
CA LEU A 516 -14.30 13.21 -26.97
C LEU A 516 -15.12 11.98 -26.56
N ASP A 517 -14.77 11.33 -25.44
CA ASP A 517 -15.58 10.24 -24.87
C ASP A 517 -16.94 10.73 -24.40
N ILE A 518 -17.00 11.92 -23.79
CA ILE A 518 -18.25 12.60 -23.42
C ILE A 518 -19.07 12.91 -24.68
N ALA A 519 -18.47 13.52 -25.70
CA ALA A 519 -19.13 13.81 -26.98
C ALA A 519 -19.71 12.55 -27.60
N ASN A 520 -18.95 11.45 -27.61
CA ASN A 520 -19.38 10.15 -28.10
C ASN A 520 -20.57 9.59 -27.30
N TYR A 521 -20.54 9.72 -25.96
CA TYR A 521 -21.60 9.25 -25.07
C TYR A 521 -22.95 9.92 -25.38
N TYR A 522 -22.97 11.26 -25.48
CA TYR A 522 -24.20 12.01 -25.77
C TYR A 522 -24.59 11.97 -27.25
N ARG A 523 -23.64 11.83 -28.18
CA ARG A 523 -23.94 11.61 -29.62
C ARG A 523 -24.79 10.35 -29.81
N HIS A 524 -24.53 9.31 -29.05
CA HIS A 524 -25.26 8.04 -29.12
C HIS A 524 -26.40 7.93 -28.11
N LEU A 525 -26.82 9.06 -27.50
CA LEU A 525 -27.92 9.13 -26.53
C LEU A 525 -27.77 8.16 -25.34
N LYS A 526 -26.53 7.80 -24.97
CA LYS A 526 -26.28 6.88 -23.84
C LYS A 526 -26.73 7.44 -22.50
N ASN A 527 -26.88 8.75 -22.40
CA ASN A 527 -27.48 9.41 -21.24
C ASN A 527 -28.95 9.04 -21.03
N GLU A 528 -29.70 8.73 -22.08
CA GLU A 528 -31.09 8.30 -21.99
C GLU A 528 -31.19 6.82 -21.60
N ASP A 529 -30.32 5.97 -22.17
CA ASP A 529 -30.29 4.53 -21.88
C ASP A 529 -29.70 4.20 -20.49
N THR A 530 -28.52 4.76 -20.21
CA THR A 530 -27.66 4.38 -19.09
C THR A 530 -27.76 5.37 -17.93
N GLY A 531 -28.12 6.62 -18.20
CA GLY A 531 -28.17 7.73 -17.24
C GLY A 531 -26.96 8.67 -17.32
N PRO A 532 -26.80 9.60 -16.37
CA PRO A 532 -25.80 10.67 -16.46
C PRO A 532 -24.36 10.19 -16.62
N TYR A 533 -23.58 10.86 -17.47
CA TYR A 533 -22.19 10.45 -17.74
C TYR A 533 -21.36 10.36 -16.46
N LEU A 534 -21.39 11.39 -15.60
CA LEU A 534 -20.50 11.46 -14.43
C LEU A 534 -20.73 10.32 -13.43
N THR A 535 -21.98 9.87 -13.28
CA THR A 535 -22.36 8.85 -12.29
C THR A 535 -22.31 7.45 -12.89
N LYS A 536 -22.81 7.26 -14.12
CA LYS A 536 -23.01 5.94 -14.72
C LYS A 536 -22.20 5.67 -15.99
N GLY A 537 -21.75 6.71 -16.71
CA GLY A 537 -21.05 6.57 -17.99
C GLY A 537 -19.53 6.72 -17.94
N ARG A 538 -18.98 7.37 -16.90
CA ARG A 538 -17.58 7.82 -16.86
C ARG A 538 -16.59 6.64 -16.74
N PRO A 539 -15.73 6.39 -17.73
CA PRO A 539 -14.74 5.32 -17.70
C PRO A 539 -13.76 5.41 -16.53
N LYS A 540 -13.30 4.26 -16.02
CA LYS A 540 -12.39 4.17 -14.88
C LYS A 540 -11.02 4.83 -15.16
N ARG A 541 -10.49 4.73 -16.39
CA ARG A 541 -9.22 5.35 -16.79
C ARG A 541 -9.12 6.85 -16.50
N TYR A 542 -10.21 7.60 -16.62
CA TYR A 542 -10.22 9.03 -16.27
C TYR A 542 -10.29 9.27 -14.75
N ARG A 543 -11.01 8.41 -14.02
CA ARG A 543 -11.05 8.46 -12.56
C ARG A 543 -9.66 8.18 -11.96
N TYR A 544 -8.91 7.23 -12.51
CA TYR A 544 -7.56 6.89 -12.06
C TYR A 544 -6.61 8.06 -12.26
N THR A 545 -6.49 8.55 -13.50
CA THR A 545 -5.55 9.64 -13.81
C THR A 545 -5.89 10.95 -13.11
N GLN A 546 -7.18 11.23 -12.85
CA GLN A 546 -7.60 12.34 -11.99
C GLN A 546 -7.11 12.15 -10.55
N ARG A 547 -7.37 10.99 -9.94
CA ARG A 547 -6.97 10.70 -8.55
C ARG A 547 -5.45 10.70 -8.37
N TRP A 548 -4.68 10.22 -9.35
CA TRP A 548 -3.21 10.27 -9.31
C TRP A 548 -2.71 11.70 -9.22
N ARG A 549 -3.22 12.59 -10.07
CA ARG A 549 -2.87 14.01 -10.05
C ARG A 549 -3.28 14.67 -8.74
N GLU A 550 -4.52 14.46 -8.30
CA GLU A 550 -5.03 15.04 -7.05
C GLU A 550 -4.19 14.61 -5.85
N HIS A 551 -3.78 13.34 -5.79
CA HIS A 551 -2.91 12.83 -4.75
C HIS A 551 -1.52 13.46 -4.82
N ALA A 552 -0.88 13.47 -5.99
CA ALA A 552 0.46 14.02 -6.18
C ALA A 552 0.56 15.52 -5.85
N GLU A 553 -0.48 16.29 -6.22
CA GLU A 553 -0.58 17.72 -5.94
C GLU A 553 -1.18 18.03 -4.56
N LYS A 554 -1.52 17.00 -3.76
CA LYS A 554 -2.17 17.11 -2.44
C LYS A 554 -3.45 17.96 -2.49
N LYS A 555 -4.22 17.82 -3.57
CA LYS A 555 -5.48 18.52 -3.79
C LYS A 555 -6.66 17.74 -3.21
N PRO A 556 -7.74 18.43 -2.83
CA PRO A 556 -8.99 17.77 -2.46
C PRO A 556 -9.52 16.88 -3.58
N ILE A 557 -10.29 15.86 -3.21
CA ILE A 557 -10.97 14.98 -4.17
C ILE A 557 -11.89 15.82 -5.05
N GLY A 558 -11.83 15.59 -6.36
CA GLY A 558 -12.66 16.31 -7.32
C GLY A 558 -12.07 17.62 -7.80
N PHE A 559 -10.91 18.06 -7.28
CA PHE A 559 -10.26 19.30 -7.72
C PHE A 559 -9.95 19.31 -9.23
N GLY A 560 -9.58 18.15 -9.78
CA GLY A 560 -9.21 17.93 -11.17
C GLY A 560 -10.38 17.51 -12.07
N SER A 561 -11.57 18.09 -11.87
CA SER A 561 -12.78 17.81 -12.67
C SER A 561 -12.85 18.57 -14.00
N GLU A 562 -11.80 19.30 -14.42
CA GLU A 562 -11.83 20.13 -15.64
C GLU A 562 -12.20 19.35 -16.91
N SER A 563 -11.80 18.08 -16.97
CA SER A 563 -12.05 17.20 -18.11
C SER A 563 -13.49 16.69 -18.18
N CYS A 564 -14.24 16.82 -17.08
CA CYS A 564 -15.65 16.50 -16.98
C CYS A 564 -16.57 17.66 -17.40
N PHE A 565 -16.02 18.84 -17.69
CA PHE A 565 -16.77 20.07 -18.01
C PHE A 565 -17.95 19.82 -18.96
N TRP A 566 -17.71 19.18 -20.10
CA TRP A 566 -18.76 18.90 -21.08
C TRP A 566 -19.84 17.96 -20.57
N GLY A 567 -19.49 17.04 -19.68
CA GLY A 567 -20.44 16.14 -19.04
C GLY A 567 -21.43 16.92 -18.18
N GLU A 568 -20.96 17.93 -17.44
CA GLU A 568 -21.81 18.82 -16.65
C GLU A 568 -22.68 19.73 -17.51
N VAL A 569 -22.11 20.30 -18.58
CA VAL A 569 -22.86 21.16 -19.52
C VAL A 569 -24.01 20.40 -20.18
N GLU A 570 -23.78 19.16 -20.61
CA GLU A 570 -24.84 18.34 -21.21
C GLU A 570 -25.96 18.04 -20.22
N GLU A 571 -25.64 17.69 -18.97
CA GLU A 571 -26.64 17.46 -17.93
C GLU A 571 -27.46 18.72 -17.63
N LEU A 572 -26.81 19.88 -17.53
CA LEU A 572 -27.50 21.16 -17.34
C LEU A 572 -28.40 21.52 -18.54
N ARG A 573 -28.01 21.13 -19.75
CA ARG A 573 -28.78 21.35 -20.97
C ARG A 573 -29.97 20.41 -21.10
N THR A 574 -29.85 19.15 -20.68
CA THR A 574 -30.92 18.15 -20.77
C THR A 574 -31.88 18.19 -19.58
N SER A 575 -31.58 18.99 -18.55
CA SER A 575 -32.41 19.17 -17.34
C SER A 575 -33.67 20.02 -17.60
N ASN A 576 -34.45 19.69 -18.63
CA ASN A 576 -35.65 20.42 -19.07
C ASN A 576 -36.76 20.52 -18.00
N ASN A 577 -36.65 19.79 -16.90
CA ASN A 577 -37.60 19.80 -15.78
C ASN A 577 -37.19 20.71 -14.62
N TRP A 578 -36.03 21.37 -14.70
CA TRP A 578 -35.53 22.22 -13.61
C TRP A 578 -35.80 23.70 -13.89
N SER A 579 -36.43 24.38 -12.93
CA SER A 579 -36.52 25.84 -12.97
C SER A 579 -35.12 26.44 -12.78
N PHE A 580 -34.86 27.60 -13.38
CA PHE A 580 -33.58 28.33 -13.20
C PHE A 580 -33.24 28.47 -11.71
N GLU A 581 -34.22 28.81 -10.87
CA GLU A 581 -34.02 28.96 -9.43
C GLU A 581 -33.58 27.65 -8.74
N GLY A 582 -34.08 26.51 -9.19
CA GLY A 582 -33.70 25.20 -8.64
C GLY A 582 -32.28 24.74 -9.00
N ILE A 583 -31.64 25.38 -9.99
CA ILE A 583 -30.30 25.01 -10.48
C ILE A 583 -29.29 26.15 -10.44
N LYS A 584 -29.72 27.32 -9.97
CA LYS A 584 -28.91 28.54 -9.91
C LYS A 584 -27.58 28.32 -9.22
N ASP A 585 -27.57 27.61 -8.08
CA ASP A 585 -26.34 27.31 -7.35
C ASP A 585 -25.37 26.43 -8.14
N LYS A 586 -25.89 25.45 -8.89
CA LYS A 586 -25.07 24.60 -9.78
C LYS A 586 -24.50 25.40 -10.94
N ILE A 587 -25.29 26.31 -11.53
CA ILE A 587 -24.83 27.22 -12.59
C ILE A 587 -23.72 28.14 -12.05
N LEU A 588 -23.93 28.75 -10.89
CA LEU A 588 -22.91 29.60 -10.26
C LEU A 588 -21.65 28.82 -9.86
N GLN A 589 -21.77 27.54 -9.52
CA GLN A 589 -20.63 26.68 -9.27
C GLN A 589 -19.85 26.41 -10.55
N ILE A 590 -20.49 25.92 -11.61
CA ILE A 590 -19.80 25.61 -12.87
C ILE A 590 -19.17 26.87 -13.50
N GLU A 591 -19.82 28.03 -13.41
CA GLU A 591 -19.24 29.29 -13.91
C GLU A 591 -17.96 29.67 -13.17
N ARG A 592 -17.93 29.53 -11.84
CA ARG A 592 -16.73 29.77 -11.02
C ARG A 592 -15.62 28.76 -11.35
N GLU A 593 -15.98 27.49 -11.55
CA GLU A 593 -15.03 26.43 -11.90
C GLU A 593 -14.44 26.64 -13.31
N VAL A 594 -15.27 26.98 -14.30
CA VAL A 594 -14.82 27.33 -15.66
C VAL A 594 -13.86 28.51 -15.63
N LEU A 595 -14.20 29.59 -14.93
CA LEU A 595 -13.31 30.74 -14.81
C LEU A 595 -11.96 30.35 -14.19
N ARG A 596 -11.98 29.50 -13.15
CA ARG A 596 -10.77 28.97 -12.50
C ARG A 596 -9.94 28.15 -13.48
N TRP A 597 -10.54 27.19 -14.17
CA TRP A 597 -9.83 26.30 -15.10
C TRP A 597 -9.23 27.06 -16.27
N VAL A 598 -9.95 28.02 -16.84
CA VAL A 598 -9.45 28.85 -17.95
C VAL A 598 -8.29 29.73 -17.50
N LYS A 599 -8.39 30.37 -16.31
CA LYS A 599 -7.28 31.15 -15.74
C LYS A 599 -6.05 30.30 -15.44
N ALA A 600 -6.25 29.04 -15.04
CA ALA A 600 -5.18 28.09 -14.78
C ALA A 600 -4.65 27.38 -16.05
N GLY A 601 -5.23 27.66 -17.23
CA GLY A 601 -4.85 26.99 -18.49
C GLY A 601 -5.23 25.51 -18.56
N GLU A 602 -6.17 25.08 -17.72
CA GLU A 602 -6.63 23.68 -17.62
C GLU A 602 -7.81 23.38 -18.56
N LEU A 603 -8.57 24.41 -18.92
CA LEU A 603 -9.65 24.37 -19.90
C LEU A 603 -9.35 25.33 -21.05
N GLY A 604 -9.51 24.87 -22.28
CA GLY A 604 -9.27 25.66 -23.49
C GLY A 604 -10.29 26.79 -23.65
N ARG A 605 -9.92 27.84 -24.41
CA ARG A 605 -10.84 28.96 -24.73
C ARG A 605 -11.82 28.62 -25.85
N ASP A 606 -11.64 27.48 -26.51
CA ASP A 606 -12.53 26.96 -27.54
C ASP A 606 -13.97 26.74 -27.02
N VAL A 607 -14.14 26.53 -25.71
CA VAL A 607 -15.46 26.43 -25.07
C VAL A 607 -16.32 27.70 -25.22
N PHE A 608 -15.69 28.86 -25.46
CA PHE A 608 -16.34 30.17 -25.61
C PHE A 608 -16.59 30.58 -27.07
N LEU A 609 -16.35 29.70 -28.05
CA LEU A 609 -16.70 29.98 -29.44
C LEU A 609 -18.22 30.13 -29.60
N ASP A 610 -18.71 31.08 -30.41
CA ASP A 610 -20.16 31.37 -30.49
C ASP A 610 -21.03 30.14 -30.82
N GLU A 611 -20.51 29.23 -31.62
CA GLU A 611 -21.20 28.02 -32.04
C GLU A 611 -21.06 26.83 -31.08
N SER A 612 -20.29 26.98 -29.99
CA SER A 612 -20.11 25.96 -28.95
C SER A 612 -21.42 25.62 -28.25
N THR A 613 -21.60 24.34 -27.93
CA THR A 613 -22.75 23.88 -27.13
C THR A 613 -22.87 24.65 -25.81
N PHE A 614 -21.75 25.00 -25.17
CA PHE A 614 -21.75 25.74 -23.91
C PHE A 614 -22.27 27.17 -24.08
N VAL A 615 -21.80 27.90 -25.10
CA VAL A 615 -22.25 29.27 -25.37
C VAL A 615 -23.72 29.30 -25.75
N LYS A 616 -24.15 28.38 -26.62
CA LYS A 616 -25.56 28.24 -27.02
C LYS A 616 -26.46 28.00 -25.82
N TRP A 617 -26.10 27.07 -24.95
CA TRP A 617 -26.84 26.84 -23.70
C TRP A 617 -26.81 28.08 -22.80
N TRP A 618 -25.63 28.67 -22.56
CA TRP A 618 -25.48 29.81 -21.67
C TRP A 618 -26.32 31.02 -22.12
N LYS A 619 -26.40 31.30 -23.43
CA LYS A 619 -27.24 32.37 -24.01
C LYS A 619 -28.75 32.17 -23.74
N THR A 620 -29.21 30.96 -23.38
CA THR A 620 -30.60 30.69 -22.97
C THR A 620 -30.91 31.09 -21.51
N LEU A 621 -29.88 31.35 -20.69
CA LEU A 621 -30.06 31.74 -19.29
C LEU A 621 -30.64 33.18 -19.16
N PRO A 622 -31.30 33.50 -18.03
CA PRO A 622 -31.87 34.81 -17.78
C PRO A 622 -30.86 35.94 -17.97
N TYR A 623 -31.29 37.03 -18.61
CA TYR A 623 -30.43 38.17 -18.91
C TYR A 623 -29.75 38.78 -17.66
N GLN A 624 -30.49 38.88 -16.54
CA GLN A 624 -29.95 39.39 -15.28
C GLN A 624 -28.77 38.53 -14.78
N HIS A 625 -28.92 37.21 -14.79
CA HIS A 625 -27.84 36.28 -14.43
C HIS A 625 -26.64 36.42 -15.36
N ARG A 626 -26.87 36.49 -16.68
CA ARG A 626 -25.81 36.61 -17.67
C ARG A 626 -24.97 37.88 -17.50
N ASN A 627 -25.59 39.00 -17.13
CA ASN A 627 -24.89 40.25 -16.89
C ASN A 627 -24.05 40.24 -15.61
N GLU A 628 -24.52 39.54 -14.57
CA GLU A 628 -23.83 39.44 -13.28
C GLU A 628 -22.81 38.28 -13.25
N SER A 629 -22.83 37.40 -14.27
CA SER A 629 -21.98 36.23 -14.36
C SER A 629 -20.50 36.60 -14.46
N CYS A 630 -19.67 35.83 -13.77
CA CYS A 630 -18.21 35.94 -13.86
C CYS A 630 -17.65 35.55 -15.24
N LEU A 631 -18.47 34.96 -16.11
CA LEU A 631 -18.12 34.60 -17.48
C LEU A 631 -18.57 35.63 -18.53
N ALA A 632 -19.30 36.68 -18.14
CA ALA A 632 -19.90 37.64 -19.09
C ALA A 632 -18.89 38.20 -20.11
N GLN A 633 -17.68 38.56 -19.64
CA GLN A 633 -16.59 39.10 -20.47
C GLN A 633 -16.04 38.14 -21.55
N PHE A 634 -16.28 36.83 -21.41
CA PHE A 634 -15.83 35.82 -22.37
C PHE A 634 -16.92 35.45 -23.38
N MET A 635 -18.17 35.78 -23.07
CA MET A 635 -19.37 35.35 -23.79
C MET A 635 -20.11 36.52 -24.46
N SER A 636 -19.63 37.74 -24.26
CA SER A 636 -20.23 38.97 -24.77
C SER A 636 -19.90 39.16 -26.25
N SER A 637 -20.80 38.65 -27.09
CA SER A 637 -21.25 39.28 -28.33
C SER A 637 -22.78 39.29 -28.39
#